data_AF-A0A929NJD7-F1
#
_entry.id   AF-A0A929NJD7-F1
#
_cell.length_a   1.000
_cell.length_b   1.000
_cell.length_c   1.000
_cell.angle_alpha   90.00
_cell.angle_beta   90.00
_cell.angle_gamma   90.00
#
_symmetry.space_group_name_H-M   'P 1'
#
loop_
_entity.id
_entity.type
_entity.pdbx_description
1 polymer ?
#
loop_
_entity_poly.entity_id
_entity_poly.type
_entity_poly.pdbx_seq_one_letter_code
_entity_poly.pdbx_strand_id
1 'polypeptide(L)'
;MELQTLTYLVVGATFALYIGIAIMTRATSTKEFYIAGGGVHPVANGMATAADWMSAASFIGMAGLIAFKGYDASAYLMGWTGGYVLLALLLAPYLRKFGKFTVPEFIGDRYYSKTARLVAVICLVVASITYVIGQMKGIGVAFGRFLEVKAEVGILIGMAIVFFYAVLGGMKGITYTQIAQYCVLIFAYTVPAVFISLNLTGNVFPQLGLG
;
A
#
# COMPACT_ATOMS: atom_id res chain seq x y z
N MET A 1 9.78 11.02 -28.47
CA MET A 1 10.39 10.81 -27.15
C MET A 1 10.60 9.32 -26.98
N GLU A 2 11.80 8.89 -26.58
CA GLU A 2 12.10 7.47 -26.37
C GLU A 2 11.34 6.95 -25.15
N LEU A 3 10.91 5.68 -25.19
CA LEU A 3 10.11 5.07 -24.11
C LEU A 3 10.85 5.10 -22.76
N GLN A 4 12.17 4.94 -22.78
CA GLN A 4 13.02 5.01 -21.60
C GLN A 4 13.02 6.42 -20.99
N THR A 5 13.14 7.46 -21.81
CA THR A 5 13.05 8.86 -21.35
C THR A 5 11.69 9.14 -20.73
N LEU A 6 10.60 8.69 -21.35
CA LEU A 6 9.26 8.84 -20.80
C LEU A 6 9.13 8.12 -19.44
N THR A 7 9.68 6.92 -19.34
CA THR A 7 9.68 6.12 -18.10
C THR A 7 10.39 6.87 -16.98
N TYR A 8 11.59 7.39 -17.24
CA TYR A 8 12.35 8.16 -16.25
C TYR A 8 11.64 9.45 -15.84
N LEU A 9 11.01 10.15 -16.78
CA LEU A 9 10.24 11.35 -16.47
C LEU A 9 9.03 11.04 -15.59
N VAL A 10 8.25 10.00 -15.92
CA VAL A 10 7.06 9.62 -15.14
C VAL A 10 7.48 9.11 -13.75
N VAL A 11 8.44 8.19 -13.68
CA VAL A 11 8.95 7.66 -12.40
C VAL A 11 9.54 8.79 -11.55
N GLY A 12 10.39 9.64 -12.13
CA GLY A 12 10.96 10.80 -11.44
C GLY A 12 9.90 11.77 -10.95
N ALA A 13 8.90 12.09 -11.77
CA ALA A 13 7.80 12.97 -11.39
C ALA A 13 6.96 12.39 -10.25
N THR A 14 6.69 11.09 -10.25
CA THR A 14 5.95 10.45 -9.14
C THR A 14 6.71 10.51 -7.82
N PHE A 15 8.03 10.25 -7.82
CA PHE A 15 8.83 10.40 -6.59
C PHE A 15 8.96 11.85 -6.15
N ALA A 16 9.14 12.78 -7.09
CA ALA A 16 9.17 14.21 -6.77
C ALA A 16 7.85 14.66 -6.12
N LEU A 17 6.71 14.20 -6.64
CA LEU A 17 5.40 14.44 -6.03
C LEU A 17 5.33 13.87 -4.60
N TYR A 18 5.71 12.60 -4.40
CA TYR A 18 5.63 11.97 -3.09
C TYR A 18 6.55 12.61 -2.05
N ILE A 19 7.80 12.93 -2.44
CA ILE A 19 8.75 13.63 -1.59
C ILE A 19 8.25 15.06 -1.30
N GLY A 20 7.73 15.76 -2.32
CA GLY A 20 7.14 17.08 -2.16
C GLY A 20 5.99 17.09 -1.15
N ILE A 21 5.07 16.12 -1.25
CA ILE A 21 4.00 15.92 -0.27
C ILE A 21 4.59 15.70 1.11
N ALA A 22 5.52 14.76 1.27
CA ALA A 22 6.10 14.45 2.58
C ALA A 22 6.78 15.64 3.25
N ILE A 23 7.46 16.51 2.47
CA ILE A 23 8.07 17.75 2.96
C ILE A 23 6.99 18.75 3.40
N MET A 24 5.96 18.97 2.58
CA MET A 24 4.86 19.89 2.88
C MET A 24 4.04 19.46 4.09
N THR A 25 3.93 18.14 4.32
CA THR A 25 3.14 17.56 5.41
C THR A 25 3.98 17.04 6.56
N ARG A 26 5.22 17.53 6.71
CA ARG A 26 6.16 17.11 7.75
C ARG A 26 5.51 17.13 9.14
N ALA A 27 5.60 16.00 9.84
CA ALA A 27 5.08 15.89 11.19
C ALA A 27 5.92 16.71 12.17
N THR A 28 5.26 17.52 13.00
CA THR A 28 5.89 18.38 14.00
C THR A 28 5.69 17.88 15.44
N SER A 29 4.82 16.88 15.63
CA SER A 29 4.54 16.27 16.93
C SER A 29 4.42 14.75 16.84
N THR A 30 4.58 14.05 17.96
CA THR A 30 4.39 12.60 18.08
C THR A 30 3.01 12.14 17.61
N LYS A 31 1.97 12.93 17.87
CA LYS A 31 0.60 12.64 17.45
C LYS A 31 0.44 12.75 15.93
N GLU A 32 1.08 13.74 15.30
CA GLU A 32 1.13 13.82 13.83
C GLU A 32 1.96 12.70 13.22
N PHE A 33 3.06 12.33 13.87
CA PHE A 33 3.97 11.29 13.40
C PHE A 33 3.34 9.89 13.43
N TYR A 34 2.56 9.54 14.47
CA TYR A 34 1.98 8.19 14.58
C TYR A 34 0.55 8.06 14.06
N ILE A 35 -0.30 9.11 14.18
CA ILE A 35 -1.74 9.01 13.83
C ILE A 35 -2.24 10.16 12.95
N ALA A 36 -1.33 10.89 12.29
CA ALA A 36 -1.67 12.03 11.44
C ALA A 36 -2.55 13.09 12.14
N GLY A 37 -2.42 13.22 13.48
CA GLY A 37 -3.21 14.15 14.28
C GLY A 37 -4.67 13.71 14.52
N GLY A 38 -5.15 12.64 13.89
CA GLY A 38 -6.51 12.13 13.99
C GLY A 38 -7.57 12.90 13.18
N GLY A 39 -7.14 13.86 12.35
CA GLY A 39 -8.02 14.78 11.59
C GLY A 39 -8.19 14.46 10.11
N VAL A 40 -7.71 13.30 9.63
CA VAL A 40 -7.83 12.92 8.23
C VAL A 40 -9.29 12.59 7.89
N HIS A 41 -9.81 13.18 6.81
CA HIS A 41 -11.18 12.93 6.36
C HIS A 41 -11.41 11.43 6.09
N PRO A 42 -12.56 10.82 6.47
CA PRO A 42 -12.77 9.37 6.33
C PRO A 42 -12.55 8.83 4.92
N VAL A 43 -13.00 9.56 3.89
CA VAL A 43 -12.78 9.18 2.47
C VAL A 43 -11.29 9.21 2.13
N ALA A 44 -10.56 10.23 2.59
CA ALA A 44 -9.12 10.36 2.37
C ALA A 44 -8.34 9.24 3.06
N ASN A 45 -8.72 8.90 4.29
CA ASN A 45 -8.14 7.77 5.01
C ASN A 45 -8.48 6.42 4.35
N GLY A 46 -9.68 6.28 3.80
CA GLY A 46 -10.09 5.12 3.01
C GLY A 46 -9.27 4.96 1.72
N MET A 47 -9.04 6.06 0.98
CA MET A 47 -8.16 6.07 -0.19
C MET A 47 -6.73 5.67 0.18
N ALA A 48 -6.19 6.21 1.27
CA ALA A 48 -4.86 5.84 1.76
C ALA A 48 -4.76 4.34 2.12
N THR A 49 -5.78 3.82 2.81
CA THR A 49 -5.86 2.38 3.17
C THR A 49 -5.98 1.51 1.92
N ALA A 50 -6.75 1.93 0.92
CA ALA A 50 -6.88 1.20 -0.35
C ALA A 50 -5.57 1.20 -1.15
N ALA A 51 -4.80 2.29 -1.14
CA ALA A 51 -3.47 2.32 -1.75
C ALA A 51 -2.50 1.37 -1.06
N ASP A 52 -2.51 1.31 0.27
CA ASP A 52 -1.68 0.37 1.04
C ASP A 52 -2.05 -1.10 0.73
N TRP A 53 -3.35 -1.36 0.59
CA TRP A 53 -3.87 -2.65 0.16
C TRP A 53 -3.42 -3.03 -1.26
N MET A 54 -3.33 -2.06 -2.18
CA MET A 54 -2.87 -2.24 -3.57
C MET A 54 -1.32 -2.28 -3.64
N SER A 55 -0.74 -3.27 -2.96
CA SER A 55 0.71 -3.42 -2.82
C SER A 55 1.35 -4.30 -3.90
N ALA A 56 2.67 -4.56 -3.83
CA ALA A 56 3.35 -5.48 -4.74
C ALA A 56 2.75 -6.91 -4.72
N ALA A 57 2.24 -7.35 -3.56
CA ALA A 57 1.54 -8.62 -3.45
C ALA A 57 0.26 -8.64 -4.32
N SER A 58 -0.44 -7.51 -4.36
CA SER A 58 -1.71 -7.33 -5.08
C SER A 58 -1.51 -7.11 -6.57
N PHE A 59 -0.44 -6.40 -6.96
CA PHE A 59 -0.18 -6.13 -8.37
C PHE A 59 0.59 -7.27 -9.04
N ILE A 60 1.74 -7.64 -8.49
CA ILE A 60 2.64 -8.64 -9.08
C ILE A 60 2.26 -10.06 -8.64
N GLY A 61 1.98 -10.23 -7.34
CA GLY A 61 1.66 -11.53 -6.77
C GLY A 61 0.36 -12.14 -7.33
N MET A 62 -0.74 -11.36 -7.35
CA MET A 62 -2.01 -11.84 -7.91
C MET A 62 -1.92 -12.07 -9.41
N ALA A 63 -1.25 -11.20 -10.18
CA ALA A 63 -1.03 -11.43 -11.60
C ALA A 63 -0.30 -12.76 -11.85
N GLY A 64 0.75 -13.04 -11.07
CA GLY A 64 1.45 -14.32 -11.13
C GLY A 64 0.56 -15.51 -10.75
N LEU A 65 -0.18 -15.41 -9.63
CA LEU A 65 -1.07 -16.49 -9.19
C LEU A 65 -2.15 -16.80 -10.24
N ILE A 66 -2.78 -15.78 -10.81
CA ILE A 66 -3.81 -15.97 -11.85
C ILE A 66 -3.19 -16.53 -13.13
N ALA A 67 -1.98 -16.09 -13.52
CA ALA A 67 -1.30 -16.62 -14.69
C ALA A 67 -0.97 -18.12 -14.56
N PHE A 68 -0.61 -18.60 -13.36
CA PHE A 68 -0.24 -20.00 -13.14
C PHE A 68 -1.38 -20.91 -12.68
N LYS A 69 -2.37 -20.37 -11.95
CA LYS A 69 -3.48 -21.14 -11.36
C LYS A 69 -4.85 -20.81 -11.96
N GLY A 70 -4.91 -19.90 -12.93
CA GLY A 70 -6.15 -19.50 -13.59
C GLY A 70 -7.07 -18.67 -12.69
N TYR A 71 -8.34 -18.61 -13.10
CA TYR A 71 -9.37 -17.78 -12.47
C TYR A 71 -9.66 -18.15 -11.01
N ASP A 72 -9.45 -19.41 -10.60
CA ASP A 72 -9.69 -19.84 -9.22
C ASP A 72 -8.82 -19.08 -8.20
N ALA A 73 -7.66 -18.57 -8.63
CA ALA A 73 -6.83 -17.71 -7.80
C ALA A 73 -7.53 -16.39 -7.41
N SER A 74 -8.54 -15.95 -8.15
CA SER A 74 -9.35 -14.75 -7.81
C SER A 74 -10.07 -14.88 -6.46
N ALA A 75 -10.29 -16.11 -5.97
CA ALA A 75 -10.83 -16.33 -4.62
C ALA A 75 -9.93 -15.75 -3.51
N TYR A 76 -8.61 -15.68 -3.72
CA TYR A 76 -7.70 -15.01 -2.78
C TYR A 76 -7.98 -13.52 -2.70
N LEU A 77 -8.28 -12.88 -3.84
CA LEU A 77 -8.62 -11.46 -3.91
C LEU A 77 -9.89 -11.18 -3.11
N MET A 78 -10.94 -11.98 -3.33
CA MET A 78 -12.22 -11.83 -2.64
C MET A 78 -12.10 -12.14 -1.15
N GLY A 79 -11.44 -13.24 -0.79
CA GLY A 79 -11.29 -13.68 0.59
C GLY A 79 -10.53 -12.68 1.45
N TRP A 80 -9.38 -12.18 0.97
CA TRP A 80 -8.62 -11.21 1.74
C TRP A 80 -9.32 -9.84 1.78
N THR A 81 -9.94 -9.37 0.68
CA THR A 81 -10.69 -8.10 0.67
C THR A 81 -11.84 -8.15 1.67
N GLY A 82 -12.61 -9.24 1.68
CA GLY A 82 -13.66 -9.47 2.66
C GLY A 82 -13.13 -9.45 4.09
N GLY A 83 -11.99 -10.10 4.33
CA GLY A 83 -11.29 -10.05 5.62
C GLY A 83 -10.94 -8.63 6.07
N TYR A 84 -10.45 -7.79 5.17
CA TYR A 84 -10.18 -6.37 5.46
C TYR A 84 -11.43 -5.59 5.85
N VAL A 85 -12.55 -5.80 5.14
CA VAL A 85 -13.83 -5.17 5.47
C VAL A 85 -14.30 -5.60 6.86
N LEU A 86 -14.22 -6.90 7.16
CA LEU A 86 -14.58 -7.41 8.49
C LEU A 86 -13.69 -6.82 9.59
N LEU A 87 -12.37 -6.74 9.38
CA LEU A 87 -11.47 -6.10 10.34
C LEU A 87 -11.79 -4.61 10.52
N ALA A 88 -12.07 -3.89 9.43
CA ALA A 88 -12.42 -2.47 9.47
C ALA A 88 -13.74 -2.22 10.23
N LEU A 89 -14.74 -3.09 10.07
CA LEU A 89 -16.04 -2.94 10.73
C LEU A 89 -16.04 -3.46 12.16
N LEU A 90 -15.38 -4.58 12.43
CA LEU A 90 -15.47 -5.30 13.70
C LEU A 90 -14.35 -4.99 14.68
N LEU A 91 -13.17 -4.57 14.21
CA LEU A 91 -12.00 -4.37 15.08
C LEU A 91 -11.60 -2.90 15.18
N ALA A 92 -11.58 -2.17 14.06
CA ALA A 92 -11.14 -0.78 14.06
C ALA A 92 -11.93 0.15 15.01
N PRO A 93 -13.27 0.03 15.18
CA PRO A 93 -14.00 0.87 16.13
C PRO A 93 -13.57 0.67 17.59
N TYR A 94 -13.25 -0.57 17.97
CA TYR A 94 -12.79 -0.89 19.33
C TYR A 94 -11.39 -0.37 19.59
N LEU A 95 -10.47 -0.57 18.63
CA LEU A 95 -9.11 -0.04 18.73
C LEU A 95 -9.11 1.49 18.82
N ARG A 96 -9.96 2.16 18.04
CA ARG A 96 -10.11 3.62 18.07
C ARG A 96 -10.63 4.13 19.42
N LYS A 97 -11.59 3.43 20.04
CA LYS A 97 -12.09 3.75 21.39
C LYS A 97 -11.03 3.53 22.47
N PHE A 98 -10.12 2.57 22.28
CA PHE A 98 -9.06 2.25 23.24
C PHE A 98 -7.93 3.30 23.26
N GLY A 99 -7.78 4.08 22.18
CA GLY A 99 -6.91 5.26 22.15
C GLY A 99 -5.41 4.98 22.21
N LYS A 100 -4.98 3.74 21.96
CA LYS A 100 -3.56 3.35 21.94
C LYS A 100 -2.96 3.45 20.55
N PHE A 101 -1.64 3.62 20.50
CA PHE A 101 -0.91 3.78 19.25
C PHE A 101 -0.58 2.45 18.56
N THR A 102 -0.56 1.33 19.31
CA THR A 102 -0.16 0.02 18.76
C THR A 102 -1.05 -1.13 19.24
N VAL A 103 -1.18 -2.16 18.39
CA VAL A 103 -1.94 -3.38 18.71
C VAL A 103 -1.33 -4.17 19.88
N PRO A 104 0.01 -4.33 20.00
CA PRO A 104 0.59 -5.02 21.16
C PRO A 104 0.31 -4.31 22.49
N GLU A 105 0.29 -2.97 22.49
CA GLU A 105 -0.09 -2.20 23.67
C GLU A 105 -1.54 -2.47 24.06
N PHE A 106 -2.45 -2.46 23.08
CA PHE A 106 -3.85 -2.85 23.29
C PHE A 106 -3.97 -4.25 23.92
N ILE A 107 -3.26 -5.26 23.40
CA ILE A 107 -3.29 -6.62 23.93
C ILE A 107 -2.76 -6.66 25.36
N GLY A 108 -1.63 -6.00 25.63
CA GLY A 108 -1.05 -5.95 26.96
C GLY A 108 -1.98 -5.36 28.02
N ASP A 109 -2.67 -4.28 27.67
CA ASP A 109 -3.60 -3.59 28.58
C ASP A 109 -4.92 -4.35 28.70
N ARG A 110 -5.44 -4.92 27.60
CA ARG A 110 -6.69 -5.68 27.58
C ARG A 110 -6.64 -6.93 28.46
N TYR A 111 -5.46 -7.55 28.57
CA TYR A 111 -5.25 -8.77 29.36
C TYR A 111 -4.39 -8.54 30.61
N TYR A 112 -4.04 -7.29 30.92
CA TYR A 112 -3.18 -6.92 32.05
C TYR A 112 -1.86 -7.74 32.13
N SER A 113 -1.28 -8.08 30.97
CA SER A 113 -0.17 -9.03 30.89
C SER A 113 0.99 -8.49 30.04
N LYS A 114 2.15 -8.33 30.69
CA LYS A 114 3.41 -7.98 30.02
C LYS A 114 3.87 -9.09 29.07
N THR A 115 3.61 -10.36 29.42
CA THR A 115 3.92 -11.50 28.57
C THR A 115 3.08 -11.49 27.30
N ALA A 116 1.77 -11.23 27.40
CA ALA A 116 0.90 -11.12 26.23
C ALA A 116 1.32 -9.97 25.30
N ARG A 117 1.72 -8.83 25.87
CA ARG A 117 2.31 -7.71 25.11
C ARG A 117 3.58 -8.14 24.38
N LEU A 118 4.50 -8.83 25.05
CA LEU A 118 5.76 -9.28 24.46
C LEU A 118 5.52 -10.25 23.29
N VAL A 119 4.63 -11.22 23.46
CA VAL A 119 4.24 -12.15 22.39
C VAL A 119 3.66 -11.39 21.22
N ALA A 120 2.75 -10.43 21.46
CA ALA A 120 2.16 -9.61 20.41
C ALA A 120 3.20 -8.76 19.66
N VAL A 121 4.22 -8.23 20.35
CA VAL A 121 5.34 -7.52 19.72
C VAL A 121 6.12 -8.46 18.80
N ILE A 122 6.46 -9.68 19.27
CA ILE A 122 7.18 -10.67 18.45
C ILE A 122 6.36 -11.02 17.20
N CYS A 123 5.07 -11.31 17.36
CA CYS A 123 4.17 -11.58 16.23
C CYS A 123 4.11 -10.42 15.24
N LEU A 124 3.99 -9.18 15.74
CA LEU A 124 3.98 -7.97 14.91
C LEU A 124 5.27 -7.82 14.10
N VAL A 125 6.43 -8.02 14.74
CA VAL A 125 7.74 -7.91 14.09
C VAL A 125 7.90 -8.99 13.02
N VAL A 126 7.59 -10.25 13.32
CA VAL A 126 7.67 -11.35 12.35
C VAL A 126 6.77 -11.08 11.15
N ALA A 127 5.50 -10.74 11.37
CA ALA A 127 4.56 -10.43 10.30
C ALA A 127 5.03 -9.24 9.44
N SER A 128 5.53 -8.18 10.07
CA SER A 128 6.01 -6.97 9.39
C SER A 128 7.25 -7.25 8.54
N ILE A 129 8.24 -7.99 9.08
CA ILE A 129 9.46 -8.32 8.34
C ILE A 129 9.14 -9.20 7.14
N THR A 130 8.32 -10.25 7.32
CA THR A 130 7.89 -11.12 6.22
C THR A 130 7.21 -10.31 5.12
N TYR A 131 6.33 -9.39 5.49
CA TYR A 131 5.65 -8.53 4.53
C TYR A 131 6.62 -7.60 3.78
N VAL A 132 7.53 -6.95 4.51
CA VAL A 132 8.55 -6.05 3.92
C VAL A 132 9.45 -6.80 2.94
N ILE A 133 9.87 -8.03 3.24
CA ILE A 133 10.67 -8.86 2.32
C ILE A 133 9.94 -9.03 0.97
N GLY A 134 8.65 -9.34 1.01
CA GLY A 134 7.83 -9.46 -0.20
C GLY A 134 7.75 -8.16 -0.99
N GLN A 135 7.53 -7.02 -0.31
CA GLN A 135 7.48 -5.71 -0.95
C GLN A 135 8.83 -5.33 -1.57
N MET A 136 9.94 -5.57 -0.88
CA MET A 136 11.28 -5.29 -1.38
C MET A 136 11.60 -6.12 -2.63
N LYS A 137 11.16 -7.37 -2.69
CA LYS A 137 11.27 -8.18 -3.90
C LYS A 137 10.50 -7.56 -5.07
N GLY A 138 9.28 -7.06 -4.81
CA GLY A 138 8.47 -6.35 -5.79
C GLY A 138 9.15 -5.09 -6.32
N ILE A 139 9.70 -4.25 -5.43
CA ILE A 139 10.50 -3.06 -5.78
C ILE A 139 11.69 -3.44 -6.65
N GLY A 140 12.46 -4.47 -6.28
CA GLY A 140 13.62 -4.92 -7.04
C GLY A 140 13.28 -5.36 -8.46
N VAL A 141 12.16 -6.07 -8.65
CA VAL A 141 11.68 -6.49 -9.97
C VAL A 141 11.24 -5.28 -10.80
N ALA A 142 10.43 -4.39 -10.22
CA ALA A 142 9.95 -3.21 -10.92
C ALA A 142 11.09 -2.27 -11.31
N PHE A 143 11.94 -1.88 -10.35
CA PHE A 143 13.01 -0.92 -10.58
C PHE A 143 14.11 -1.53 -11.44
N GLY A 144 14.44 -2.81 -11.29
CA GLY A 144 15.40 -3.47 -12.17
C GLY A 144 14.94 -3.45 -13.62
N ARG A 145 13.63 -3.58 -13.87
CA ARG A 145 13.07 -3.52 -15.21
C ARG A 145 12.97 -2.11 -15.78
N PHE A 146 12.47 -1.15 -14.99
CA PHE A 146 12.20 0.22 -15.47
C PHE A 146 13.41 1.15 -15.42
N LEU A 147 14.34 0.94 -14.48
CA LEU A 147 15.59 1.69 -14.38
C LEU A 147 16.74 1.03 -15.14
N GLU A 148 16.54 -0.20 -15.64
CA GLU A 148 17.55 -1.01 -16.34
C GLU A 148 18.82 -1.24 -15.50
N VAL A 149 18.64 -1.37 -14.18
CA VAL A 149 19.70 -1.67 -13.22
C VAL A 149 19.56 -3.09 -12.69
N LYS A 150 20.61 -3.60 -12.04
CA LYS A 150 20.52 -4.87 -11.30
C LYS A 150 19.44 -4.78 -10.21
N ALA A 151 18.73 -5.87 -9.97
CA ALA A 151 17.63 -5.89 -9.00
C ALA A 151 18.08 -5.47 -7.59
N GLU A 152 19.31 -5.82 -7.16
CA GLU A 152 19.82 -5.39 -5.86
C GLU A 152 19.98 -3.87 -5.77
N VAL A 153 20.44 -3.23 -6.86
CA VAL A 153 20.56 -1.78 -6.95
C VAL A 153 19.17 -1.13 -6.94
N GLY A 154 18.20 -1.71 -7.65
CA GLY A 154 16.81 -1.26 -7.64
C GLY A 154 16.20 -1.30 -6.23
N ILE A 155 16.47 -2.35 -5.46
CA ILE A 155 16.04 -2.47 -4.05
C ILE A 155 16.64 -1.34 -3.22
N LEU A 156 17.96 -1.09 -3.32
CA LEU A 156 18.63 -0.04 -2.55
C LEU A 156 18.08 1.35 -2.87
N ILE A 157 17.83 1.65 -4.14
CA ILE A 157 17.22 2.92 -4.56
C ILE A 157 15.83 3.07 -3.95
N GLY A 158 14.98 2.05 -4.08
CA GLY A 158 13.62 2.08 -3.53
C GLY A 158 13.61 2.21 -2.01
N MET A 159 14.48 1.48 -1.31
CA MET A 159 14.65 1.60 0.14
C MET A 159 15.06 3.01 0.55
N ALA A 160 16.03 3.62 -0.13
CA ALA A 160 16.50 4.96 0.20
C ALA A 160 15.38 6.00 0.02
N ILE A 161 14.62 5.92 -1.07
CA ILE A 161 13.51 6.84 -1.34
C ILE A 161 12.41 6.68 -0.29
N VAL A 162 11.96 5.44 -0.04
CA VAL A 162 10.91 5.14 0.94
C VAL A 162 11.32 5.57 2.33
N PHE A 163 12.56 5.27 2.74
CA PHE A 163 13.10 5.70 4.02
C PHE A 163 13.05 7.22 4.17
N PHE A 164 13.49 7.96 3.15
CA PHE A 164 13.57 9.42 3.22
C PHE A 164 12.19 10.06 3.44
N TYR A 165 11.20 9.75 2.60
CA TYR A 165 9.88 10.39 2.73
C TYR A 165 9.09 9.86 3.95
N ALA A 166 9.28 8.59 4.35
CA ALA A 166 8.60 8.03 5.51
C ALA A 166 9.09 8.64 6.82
N VAL A 167 10.41 8.80 6.98
CA VAL A 167 11.02 9.40 8.18
C VAL A 167 10.70 10.89 8.28
N LEU A 168 10.70 11.61 7.15
CA LEU A 168 10.39 13.03 7.14
C LEU A 168 8.89 13.32 7.34
N GLY A 169 8.02 12.55 6.69
CA GLY A 169 6.58 12.83 6.69
C GLY A 169 5.82 12.29 7.89
N GLY A 170 6.30 11.20 8.51
CA GLY A 170 5.52 10.43 9.48
C GLY A 170 4.19 9.93 8.90
N MET A 171 3.25 9.52 9.76
CA MET A 171 1.94 9.02 9.33
C MET A 171 1.14 10.05 8.52
N LYS A 172 1.26 11.34 8.86
CA LYS A 172 0.64 12.44 8.10
C LYS A 172 1.12 12.45 6.65
N GLY A 173 2.43 12.47 6.43
CA GLY A 173 3.00 12.42 5.07
C GLY A 173 2.69 11.13 4.34
N ILE A 174 2.82 9.99 5.02
CA ILE A 174 2.48 8.69 4.43
C ILE A 174 1.01 8.70 3.95
N THR A 175 0.07 9.15 4.77
CA THR A 175 -1.35 9.21 4.40
C THR A 175 -1.59 10.02 3.12
N TYR A 176 -1.01 11.23 3.03
CA TYR A 176 -1.19 12.06 1.83
C TYR A 176 -0.46 11.50 0.59
N THR A 177 0.71 10.89 0.77
CA THR A 177 1.38 10.19 -0.35
C THR A 177 0.56 8.99 -0.83
N GLN A 178 -0.06 8.24 0.09
CA GLN A 178 -0.92 7.10 -0.24
C GLN A 178 -2.20 7.55 -0.96
N ILE A 179 -2.77 8.72 -0.62
CA ILE A 179 -3.90 9.28 -1.37
C ILE A 179 -3.50 9.59 -2.81
N ALA A 180 -2.32 10.16 -3.04
CA ALA A 180 -1.83 10.40 -4.39
C ALA A 180 -1.59 9.07 -5.14
N GLN A 181 -1.00 8.08 -4.47
CA GLN A 181 -0.79 6.73 -5.02
C GLN A 181 -2.11 6.03 -5.37
N TYR A 182 -3.16 6.19 -4.55
CA TYR A 182 -4.49 5.66 -4.81
C TYR A 182 -5.00 6.12 -6.18
N CYS A 183 -4.94 7.43 -6.46
CA CYS A 183 -5.39 7.98 -7.74
C CYS A 183 -4.62 7.38 -8.94
N VAL A 184 -3.30 7.25 -8.80
CA VAL A 184 -2.44 6.64 -9.83
C VAL A 184 -2.80 5.16 -10.04
N LEU A 185 -2.96 4.41 -8.97
CA LEU A 185 -3.25 2.98 -9.01
C LEU A 185 -4.64 2.69 -9.59
N ILE A 186 -5.67 3.43 -9.16
CA ILE A 186 -7.01 3.27 -9.72
C ILE A 186 -6.99 3.53 -11.23
N PHE A 187 -6.36 4.62 -11.67
CA PHE A 187 -6.22 4.89 -13.10
C PHE A 187 -5.49 3.77 -13.83
N ALA A 188 -4.37 3.29 -13.27
CA ALA A 188 -3.57 2.22 -13.84
C ALA A 188 -4.32 0.88 -13.94
N TYR A 189 -5.23 0.59 -13.02
CA TYR A 189 -6.07 -0.61 -13.07
C TYR A 189 -7.28 -0.46 -14.01
N THR A 190 -8.00 0.66 -13.93
CA THR A 190 -9.27 0.81 -14.63
C THR A 190 -9.10 1.08 -16.12
N VAL A 191 -8.10 1.87 -16.51
CA VAL A 191 -7.92 2.26 -17.92
C VAL A 191 -7.69 1.04 -18.81
N PRO A 192 -6.71 0.15 -18.53
CA PRO A 192 -6.52 -1.06 -19.34
C PRO A 192 -7.77 -1.94 -19.36
N ALA A 193 -8.44 -2.12 -18.21
CA ALA A 193 -9.65 -2.93 -18.13
C ALA A 193 -10.78 -2.40 -19.04
N VAL A 194 -11.02 -1.09 -19.04
CA VAL A 194 -12.01 -0.42 -19.91
C VAL A 194 -11.67 -0.64 -21.38
N PHE A 195 -10.42 -0.42 -21.77
CA PHE A 195 -9.99 -0.63 -23.16
C PHE A 195 -10.10 -2.09 -23.59
N ILE A 196 -9.75 -3.04 -22.72
CA ILE A 196 -9.93 -4.47 -23.00
C ILE A 196 -11.42 -4.79 -23.19
N SER A 197 -12.30 -4.34 -22.29
CA SER A 197 -13.75 -4.56 -22.42
C SER A 197 -14.30 -3.98 -23.71
N LEU A 198 -13.89 -2.77 -24.07
CA LEU A 198 -14.30 -2.11 -25.31
C LEU A 198 -13.90 -2.90 -26.54
N ASN A 199 -12.65 -3.37 -26.59
CA ASN A 199 -12.15 -4.13 -27.74
C ASN A 199 -12.81 -5.51 -27.86
N LEU A 200 -13.13 -6.16 -26.74
CA LEU A 200 -13.69 -7.52 -26.76
C LEU A 200 -15.23 -7.54 -26.89
N THR A 201 -15.93 -6.57 -26.30
CA THR A 201 -17.39 -6.63 -26.12
C THR A 201 -18.12 -5.37 -26.61
N GLY A 202 -17.40 -4.31 -26.97
CA GLY A 202 -17.99 -3.01 -27.28
C GLY A 202 -18.51 -2.25 -26.04
N ASN A 203 -18.43 -2.81 -24.84
CA ASN A 203 -18.91 -2.18 -23.61
C ASN A 203 -17.78 -1.45 -22.86
N VAL A 204 -18.03 -0.19 -22.49
CA VAL A 204 -17.10 0.65 -21.70
C VAL A 204 -16.94 0.17 -20.26
N PHE A 205 -17.91 -0.55 -19.71
CA PHE A 205 -17.88 -1.03 -18.34
C PHE A 205 -17.40 -2.47 -18.29
N PRO A 206 -16.18 -2.76 -17.78
CA PRO A 206 -15.64 -4.10 -17.72
C PRO A 206 -16.53 -5.10 -16.99
N GLN A 207 -17.23 -4.64 -15.95
CA GLN A 207 -18.14 -5.48 -15.17
C GLN A 207 -19.35 -5.96 -15.99
N LEU A 208 -19.79 -5.17 -16.98
CA LEU A 208 -20.91 -5.54 -17.85
C LEU A 208 -20.45 -6.29 -19.09
N GLY A 209 -19.23 -6.01 -19.57
CA GLY A 209 -18.67 -6.67 -20.75
C GLY A 209 -18.02 -8.02 -20.45
N LEU A 210 -17.34 -8.16 -19.31
CA LEU A 210 -16.50 -9.32 -19.00
C LEU A 210 -17.09 -10.25 -17.92
N GLY A 211 -18.17 -9.83 -17.24
CA GLY A 211 -18.85 -10.59 -16.18
C GLY A 211 -18.30 -10.30 -14.79
#